data_AF-A0A2K9Z3R3-F1
#
_entry.id   AF-A0A2K9Z3R3-F1
#
_cell.length_a   1.000
_cell.length_b   1.000
_cell.length_c   1.000
_cell.angle_alpha   90.00
_cell.angle_beta   90.00
_cell.angle_gamma   90.00
#
_symmetry.space_group_name_H-M   'P 1'
#
loop_
_entity.id
_entity.type
_entity.pdbx_description
1 polymer ?
#
loop_
_entity_poly.entity_id
_entity_poly.type
_entity_poly.pdbx_seq_one_letter_code
_entity_poly.pdbx_strand_id
1 'polypeptide(L)' 'MTDLASSLAEIEALKGLTGKTACDIAVCPPFTPIERVVERTEGSGVVIGAQDWLNSRQR' A
#
# COMPACT_ATOMS: atom_id res chain seq x y z
N MET A 1 -12.93 2.67 7.02
CA MET A 1 -12.01 3.81 7.01
C MET A 1 -11.22 3.76 8.30
N THR A 2 -9.93 3.46 8.24
CA THR A 2 -9.00 3.41 9.37
C THR A 2 -8.31 4.77 9.54
N ASP A 3 -7.87 5.09 10.75
CA ASP A 3 -7.02 6.26 10.96
C ASP A 3 -5.66 6.07 10.24
N LEU A 4 -5.04 7.19 9.87
CA LEU A 4 -3.78 7.19 9.14
C LEU A 4 -2.66 6.52 9.94
N ALA A 5 -2.56 6.77 11.25
CA ALA A 5 -1.49 6.22 12.08
C ALA A 5 -1.58 4.69 12.14
N SER A 6 -2.79 4.16 12.33
CA SER A 6 -3.03 2.71 12.35
C SER A 6 -2.68 2.07 11.00
N SER A 7 -3.11 2.70 9.89
CA SER A 7 -2.84 2.18 8.56
C SER A 7 -1.34 2.14 8.26
N LEU A 8 -0.58 3.16 8.68
CA LEU A 8 0.87 3.17 8.49
C LEU A 8 1.61 2.17 9.40
N ALA A 9 1.07 1.85 10.58
CA ALA A 9 1.62 0.81 11.44
C ALA A 9 1.44 -0.60 10.82
N GLU A 10 0.30 -0.85 10.17
CA GLU A 10 0.07 -2.10 9.43
C GLU A 10 1.04 -2.26 8.26
N ILE A 11 1.36 -1.18 7.53
CA ILE A 11 2.36 -1.19 6.46
C ILE A 11 3.74 -1.60 6.99
N GLU A 12 4.17 -1.07 8.14
CA GLU A 12 5.44 -1.47 8.77
C GLU A 12 5.45 -2.95 9.17
N ALA A 13 4.33 -3.47 9.67
CA ALA A 13 4.20 -4.89 9.98
C ALA A 13 4.33 -5.76 8.70
N LEU A 14 3.71 -5.33 7.58
CA LEU A 14 3.80 -6.03 6.29
C LEU A 14 5.23 -6.06 5.75
N LYS A 15 6.00 -4.96 5.88
CA LYS A 15 7.41 -4.94 5.49
C LYS A 15 8.22 -6.03 6.18
N GLY A 16 7.98 -6.24 7.48
CA GLY A 16 8.65 -7.28 8.27
C GLY A 16 8.33 -8.73 7.83
N LEU A 17 7.32 -8.92 6.99
CA LEU A 17 6.93 -10.20 6.40
C LEU A 17 7.51 -10.40 4.99
N THR A 18 7.90 -9.33 4.29
CA THR A 18 8.49 -9.45 2.95
C THR A 18 9.75 -10.32 2.97
N GLY A 19 9.89 -11.18 1.96
CA GLY A 19 10.98 -12.18 1.87
C GLY A 19 10.78 -13.45 2.71
N LYS A 20 9.77 -13.52 3.59
CA LYS A 20 9.39 -14.74 4.33
C LYS A 20 8.19 -15.46 3.72
N THR A 21 7.55 -14.81 2.75
CA THR A 21 6.38 -15.28 2.02
C THR A 21 6.78 -15.77 0.64
N ALA A 22 6.11 -16.82 0.15
CA ALA A 22 6.27 -17.33 -1.22
C ALA A 22 5.49 -16.53 -2.27
N CYS A 23 4.69 -15.55 -1.85
CA CYS A 23 3.92 -14.68 -2.72
C CYS A 23 4.29 -13.20 -2.54
N ASP A 24 4.03 -12.44 -3.59
CA ASP A 24 4.15 -10.98 -3.59
C ASP A 24 3.05 -10.34 -2.76
N ILE A 25 3.38 -9.24 -2.08
CA ILE A 25 2.44 -8.45 -1.28
C ILE A 25 2.16 -7.15 -2.02
N ALA A 26 0.89 -6.92 -2.37
CA ALA A 26 0.42 -5.66 -2.94
C ALA A 26 -0.55 -4.95 -1.99
N VAL A 27 -0.39 -3.65 -1.81
CA VAL A 27 -1.27 -2.81 -0.99
C VAL A 27 -1.78 -1.64 -1.82
N CYS A 28 -3.11 -1.45 -1.82
CA CYS A 28 -3.79 -0.34 -2.49
C CYS A 28 -4.42 0.60 -1.46
N PRO A 29 -3.65 1.54 -0.88
CA PRO A 29 -4.19 2.45 0.13
C PRO A 29 -5.17 3.46 -0.50
N PRO A 30 -5.94 4.19 0.33
CA PRO A 30 -6.61 5.40 -0.13
C PRO A 30 -5.60 6.34 -0.80
N PHE A 31 -6.06 7.15 -1.76
CA PHE A 31 -5.17 8.03 -2.54
C PHE A 31 -4.41 9.06 -1.69
N THR A 32 -5.06 9.64 -0.68
CA THR A 32 -4.50 10.74 0.13
C THR A 32 -3.16 10.40 0.81
N PRO A 33 -3.00 9.22 1.42
CA PRO A 33 -1.71 8.81 2.01
C PRO A 33 -0.74 8.08 1.06
N ILE A 34 -1.01 8.00 -0.26
CA ILE A 34 -0.23 7.11 -1.14
C ILE A 34 1.27 7.43 -1.12
N GLU A 35 1.65 8.70 -1.13
CA GLU A 35 3.06 9.13 -1.07
C GLU A 35 3.73 8.65 0.22
N ARG A 36 3.08 8.83 1.38
CA ARG A 36 3.60 8.40 2.69
C ARG A 36 3.74 6.89 2.78
N VAL A 37 2.84 6.15 2.14
CA VAL A 37 2.91 4.67 2.10
C VAL A 37 4.06 4.23 1.19
N VAL A 38 4.27 4.91 0.06
CA VAL A 38 5.43 4.66 -0.82
C VAL A 38 6.73 4.90 -0.07
N GLU A 39 6.92 6.07 0.55
CA GLU A 39 8.11 6.39 1.35
C GLU A 39 8.38 5.33 2.42
N ARG A 40 7.32 4.88 3.12
CA ARG A 40 7.49 3.85 4.15
C ARG A 40 7.81 2.49 3.58
N THR A 41 7.39 2.16 2.37
CA THR A 41 7.64 0.86 1.74
C THR A 41 8.91 0.83 0.88
N GLU A 42 9.66 1.92 0.80
CA GLU A 42 10.94 1.96 0.10
C GLU A 42 11.89 0.86 0.58
N GLY A 43 12.53 0.19 -0.38
CA GLY A 43 13.46 -0.91 -0.12
C GLY A 43 12.79 -2.20 0.38
N SER A 44 11.46 -2.24 0.52
CA SER A 44 10.72 -3.46 0.85
C SER A 44 10.23 -4.20 -0.40
N GLY A 45 9.79 -5.45 -0.22
CA GLY A 45 9.11 -6.21 -1.27
C GLY A 45 7.62 -5.91 -1.42
N VAL A 46 7.10 -4.84 -0.80
CA VAL A 46 5.68 -4.48 -0.89
C VAL A 46 5.44 -3.61 -2.12
N VAL A 47 4.49 -4.01 -2.98
CA VAL A 47 4.05 -3.26 -4.15
C VAL A 47 2.90 -2.32 -3.77
N ILE A 48 2.97 -1.05 -4.17
CA ILE A 48 1.90 -0.07 -3.93
C ILE A 48 1.09 0.17 -5.20
N GLY A 49 -0.24 0.00 -5.11
CA GLY A 49 -1.20 0.26 -6.17
C GLY A 49 -2.22 1.35 -5.81
N ALA A 50 -3.02 1.75 -6.78
CA ALA A 50 -4.15 2.64 -6.55
C ALA A 50 -5.41 1.83 -6.19
N GLN A 51 -6.23 2.34 -5.26
CA GLN A 51 -7.46 1.67 -4.84
C GLN A 51 -8.59 1.79 -5.88
N ASP A 52 -8.62 2.91 -6.60
CA ASP A 52 -9.64 3.17 -7.62
C ASP A 52 -9.01 3.93 -8.80
N TRP A 53 -9.69 4.01 -9.94
CA TRP A 53 -9.22 4.75 -11.10
C TRP A 53 -10.40 5.33 -11.88
N LEU A 54 -10.21 6.51 -12.47
CA LEU A 54 -11.25 7.13 -13.29
C LEU A 54 -11.44 6.33 -14.59
N ASN A 55 -12.60 5.68 -14.72
CA ASN A 55 -12.95 5.01 -15.97
C ASN A 55 -13.53 5.98 -17.00
N SER A 56 -12.67 6.49 -17.89
CA SER A 56 -13.03 7.41 -18.96
C SER A 56 -13.92 6.80 -20.06
N ARG A 57 -14.13 5.47 -20.06
CA ARG A 57 -14.96 4.74 -21.04
C ARG A 57 -16.43 4.58 -20.60
N GLN A 58 -16.82 5.10 -19.43
CA GLN A 58 -18.22 5.14 -18.99
C GLN A 58 -18.95 6.44 -19.39
N ARG A 59 -18.48 7.12 -20.44
CA ARG A 59 -19.20 8.25 -21.06
C ARG A 59 -20.01 7.81 -22.25
#